data_AF-A0A352EYR5-F1
#
_entry.id   AF-A0A352EYR5-F1
#
_cell.length_a   1.000
_cell.length_b   1.000
_cell.length_c   1.000
_cell.angle_alpha   90.00
_cell.angle_beta   90.00
_cell.angle_gamma   90.00
#
_symmetry.space_group_name_H-M   'P 1'
#
loop_
_entity.id
_entity.type
_entity.pdbx_description
1 polymer ?
#
loop_
_entity_poly.entity_id
_entity_poly.type
_entity_poly.pdbx_seq_one_letter_code
_entity_poly.pdbx_strand_id
1 'polypeptide(L)' 'MYDARLEGFMDNNSSEMLKYTRALLLLEVYRLSKSDDSAKPEILLARAGLTAREIAELLGKNLAAVAKSIQRAGKGGQ' A
#
# COMPACT_ATOMS: atom_id res chain seq x y z
N MET A 1 -11.21 34.49 10.04
CA MET A 1 -10.97 33.21 10.73
C MET A 1 -11.29 32.12 9.74
N TYR A 2 -10.28 31.42 9.23
CA TYR A 2 -10.51 30.24 8.39
C TYR A 2 -10.88 29.07 9.30
N ASP A 3 -11.94 28.34 8.93
CA ASP A 3 -12.53 27.25 9.72
C ASP A 3 -11.54 26.07 9.76
N ALA A 4 -10.99 25.76 10.93
CA ALA A 4 -10.02 24.68 11.15
C ALA A 4 -10.55 23.30 10.71
N ARG A 5 -11.87 23.16 10.51
CA ARG A 5 -12.50 21.96 9.97
C ARG A 5 -12.20 21.74 8.48
N LEU A 6 -11.92 22.80 7.71
CA LEU A 6 -11.54 22.71 6.30
C LEU A 6 -10.09 22.27 6.11
N GLU A 7 -9.17 22.71 6.98
CA GLU A 7 -7.77 22.27 6.94
C GLU A 7 -7.64 20.78 7.25
N GLY A 8 -8.27 20.29 8.32
CA GLY A 8 -8.24 18.87 8.66
C GLY A 8 -8.87 17.95 7.62
N PHE A 9 -9.83 18.44 6.83
CA PHE A 9 -10.41 17.69 5.71
C PHE A 9 -9.46 17.61 4.50
N MET A 10 -8.79 18.72 4.18
CA MET A 10 -7.81 18.77 3.08
C MET A 10 -6.56 17.93 3.38
N ASP A 11 -6.09 17.92 4.62
CA ASP A 11 -4.93 17.14 5.04
C ASP A 11 -5.20 15.62 4.98
N ASN A 12 -6.39 15.18 5.41
CA ASN A 12 -6.79 13.77 5.33
C ASN A 12 -6.91 13.30 3.87
N ASN A 13 -7.52 14.10 3.00
CA ASN A 13 -7.62 13.78 1.57
C ASN A 13 -6.25 13.75 0.89
N SER A 14 -5.37 14.69 1.24
CA SER A 14 -4.00 14.74 0.70
C SER A 14 -3.20 13.52 1.13
N SER A 15 -3.34 13.08 2.39
CA SER A 15 -2.70 11.87 2.91
C SER A 15 -3.17 10.61 2.19
N GLU A 16 -4.48 10.46 1.98
CA GLU A 16 -5.05 9.32 1.25
C GLU A 16 -4.60 9.31 -0.22
N MET A 17 -4.61 10.46 -0.90
CA MET A 17 -4.06 10.56 -2.26
C MET A 17 -2.59 10.16 -2.33
N LEU A 18 -1.76 10.65 -1.40
CA LEU A 18 -0.34 10.29 -1.35
C LEU A 18 -0.12 8.79 -1.17
N LYS A 19 -0.95 8.13 -0.34
CA LYS A 19 -0.93 6.68 -0.14
C LYS A 19 -1.23 5.91 -1.43
N TYR A 20 -2.29 6.29 -2.16
CA TYR A 20 -2.61 5.64 -3.44
C TYR A 20 -1.56 5.95 -4.52
N THR A 21 -1.02 7.17 -4.58
CA THR A 21 0.04 7.51 -5.54
C THR A 21 1.32 6.71 -5.27
N ARG A 22 1.72 6.55 -4.01
CA ARG A 22 2.87 5.68 -3.64
C ARG A 22 2.64 4.23 -4.05
N ALA A 23 1.42 3.72 -3.85
CA ALA A 23 1.07 2.36 -4.25
C ALA A 23 1.20 2.16 -5.77
N LEU A 24 0.67 3.09 -6.58
CA LEU A 24 0.79 3.03 -8.04
C LEU A 24 2.24 3.12 -8.50
N LEU A 25 3.04 4.01 -7.92
CA LEU A 25 4.46 4.15 -8.26
C LEU A 25 5.24 2.88 -7.93
N LEU A 26 5.02 2.27 -6.76
CA LEU A 26 5.69 1.03 -6.39
C LEU A 26 5.34 -0.14 -7.31
N LEU A 27 4.08 -0.24 -7.73
CA LEU A 27 3.64 -1.24 -8.70
C LEU A 27 4.25 -1.01 -10.08
N GLU A 28 4.32 0.23 -10.53
CA GLU A 28 4.87 0.56 -11.85
C GLU A 28 6.39 0.37 -11.88
N VAL A 29 7.10 0.76 -10.82
CA VAL A 29 8.54 0.48 -10.67
C VAL A 29 8.79 -1.02 -10.69
N TYR A 30 7.98 -1.82 -9.99
CA TYR A 30 8.07 -3.28 -10.02
C TYR A 30 7.80 -3.87 -11.41
N ARG A 31 6.80 -3.34 -12.12
CA ARG A 31 6.51 -3.75 -13.51
C ARG A 31 7.69 -3.45 -14.44
N LEU A 32 8.37 -2.32 -14.23
CA LEU A 32 9.48 -1.84 -15.06
C LEU A 32 10.83 -2.43 -14.68
N SER A 33 11.05 -2.83 -13.42
CA SER A 33 12.36 -3.25 -12.93
C SER A 33 12.91 -4.50 -13.62
N LYS A 34 12.07 -5.25 -14.37
CA LYS A 34 12.42 -6.53 -15.02
C LYS A 34 13.17 -7.49 -14.09
N SER A 35 13.07 -7.27 -12.79
CA SER A 35 13.77 -8.03 -11.78
C SER A 35 13.04 -9.34 -11.62
N ASP A 36 13.77 -10.46 -11.64
CA ASP A 36 13.28 -11.78 -11.20
C ASP A 36 12.85 -11.78 -9.72
N ASP A 37 13.03 -10.66 -9.02
CA ASP A 37 12.60 -10.48 -7.65
C ASP A 37 11.07 -10.52 -7.60
N SER A 38 10.55 -11.69 -7.21
CA SER A 38 9.13 -12.07 -7.17
C SER A 38 8.33 -11.40 -6.04
N ALA A 39 8.63 -10.14 -5.73
CA ALA A 39 7.95 -9.41 -4.66
C ALA A 39 6.45 -9.32 -4.98
N LYS A 40 5.65 -10.10 -4.25
CA LYS A 40 4.21 -10.18 -4.48
C LYS A 40 3.57 -8.78 -4.37
N PRO A 41 2.56 -8.47 -5.20
CA PRO A 41 1.89 -7.16 -5.18
C PRO A 41 1.42 -6.73 -3.78
N GLU A 42 0.93 -7.66 -2.96
CA GLU A 42 0.52 -7.36 -1.58
C GLU A 42 1.66 -6.86 -0.67
N ILE A 43 2.92 -7.23 -0.92
CA ILE A 43 4.08 -6.76 -0.14
C ILE A 43 4.39 -5.31 -0.50
N LEU A 44 4.32 -4.97 -1.79
CA LEU A 44 4.56 -3.61 -2.28
C LEU A 44 3.49 -2.64 -1.77
N LEU A 45 2.23 -3.06 -1.81
CA LEU A 45 1.11 -2.27 -1.29
C LEU A 45 1.20 -2.08 0.23
N ALA A 46 1.64 -3.10 0.97
CA ALA A 46 1.87 -2.96 2.41
C ALA A 46 2.99 -1.96 2.71
N ARG A 47 4.08 -1.95 1.93
CA ARG A 47 5.15 -0.95 2.04
C ARG A 47 4.68 0.48 1.71
N ALA A 48 3.64 0.62 0.89
CA ALA A 48 3.00 1.90 0.60
C ALA A 48 2.13 2.42 1.76
N GLY A 49 1.93 1.62 2.82
CA GLY A 49 1.11 1.97 3.98
C GLY A 49 -0.34 1.49 3.89
N LEU A 50 -0.68 0.62 2.94
CA LEU A 50 -2.01 0.00 2.91
C LEU A 50 -2.10 -1.12 3.95
N THR A 51 -3.27 -1.20 4.59
CA THR A 51 -3.62 -2.28 5.50
C THR A 51 -3.91 -3.57 4.74
N ALA A 52 -3.79 -4.73 5.41
CA ALA A 52 -4.12 -6.02 4.81
C ALA A 52 -5.56 -6.08 4.28
N ARG A 53 -6.49 -5.35 4.90
CA ARG A 53 -7.89 -5.24 4.45
C ARG A 53 -8.00 -4.51 3.13
N GLU A 54 -7.43 -3.31 3.04
CA GLU A 54 -7.45 -2.51 1.81
C GLU A 54 -6.78 -3.26 0.65
N ILE A 55 -5.68 -3.96 0.93
CA ILE A 55 -4.99 -4.79 -0.07
C ILE A 55 -5.86 -5.96 -0.52
N ALA A 56 -6.54 -6.64 0.40
CA ALA A 56 -7.43 -7.75 0.08
C ALA A 56 -8.60 -7.30 -0.80
N GLU A 57 -9.20 -6.14 -0.49
CA GLU A 57 -10.27 -5.52 -1.27
C GLU A 57 -9.76 -5.11 -2.66
N LEU A 58 -8.61 -4.43 -2.76
CA LEU A 58 -8.02 -4.00 -4.03
C LEU A 58 -7.61 -5.16 -4.95
N LEU A 59 -7.07 -6.23 -4.38
CA LEU A 59 -6.59 -7.38 -5.16
C LEU A 59 -7.65 -8.47 -5.34
N GLY A 60 -8.84 -8.34 -4.73
CA GLY A 60 -9.86 -9.39 -4.72
C GLY A 60 -9.37 -10.69 -4.07
N LYS A 61 -8.49 -10.60 -3.06
CA LYS A 61 -7.86 -11.74 -2.39
C LYS A 61 -8.46 -11.99 -1.01
N ASN A 62 -8.29 -13.21 -0.49
CA ASN A 62 -8.63 -13.53 0.88
C ASN A 62 -7.72 -12.77 1.88
N LEU A 63 -8.32 -12.08 2.86
CA LEU A 63 -7.62 -11.30 3.88
C LEU A 63 -6.55 -12.08 4.65
N ALA A 64 -6.85 -13.31 5.06
CA ALA A 64 -5.91 -14.13 5.82
C ALA A 64 -4.68 -14.51 5.00
N ALA A 65 -4.86 -14.73 3.69
CA ALA A 65 -3.75 -15.01 2.78
C ALA A 65 -2.84 -13.78 2.60
N VAL A 66 -3.44 -12.59 2.45
CA VAL A 66 -2.71 -11.31 2.37
C VAL A 66 -1.92 -11.05 3.65
N ALA A 67 -2.56 -11.15 4.81
CA ALA A 67 -1.91 -10.95 6.11
C ALA A 67 -0.72 -11.90 6.32
N LYS A 68 -0.89 -13.18 5.98
CA LYS A 68 0.19 -14.19 6.05
C LYS A 68 1.34 -13.88 5.10
N SER A 69 1.04 -13.36 3.91
CA SER A 69 2.04 -12.96 2.91
C SER A 69 2.90 -11.79 3.43
N ILE A 70 2.24 -10.74 3.97
CA ILE A 70 2.90 -9.58 4.56
C ILE A 70 3.75 -9.97 5.78
N GLN A 71 3.21 -10.79 6.69
CA GLN A 71 3.92 -11.23 7.89
C GLN A 71 5.20 -12.02 7.56
N ARG A 72 5.16 -12.87 6.52
CA ARG A 72 6.33 -13.64 6.08
C ARG A 72 7.42 -12.74 5.49
N ALA A 73 7.02 -11.74 4.69
CA ALA A 73 7.96 -10.77 4.13
C ALA A 73 8.67 -9.94 5.23
N GLY A 74 7.97 -9.58 6.31
CA GLY A 74 8.56 -8.87 7.45
C GLY A 74 9.52 -9.71 8.31
N LYS A 75 9.48 -11.05 8.23
CA LYS A 75 10.36 -11.95 8.99
C LYS A 75 11.62 -12.38 8.24
N GLY A 76 11.67 -12.21 6.92
CA GLY A 76 12.78 -12.65 6.06
C GLY A 76 13.76 -11.56 5.64
N GLY A 77 13.66 -10.35 6.22
CA GLY A 77 14.47 -9.19 5.86
C GLY A 77 15.42 -8.72 6.96
N GLN A 78 16.19 -9.65 7.54
CA GLN A 78 17.43 -9.35 8.27
C GLN A 78 18.60 -9.98 7.52
#